data_AF-A0A251P6W3-F1
#
_entry.id   AF-A0A251P6W3-F1
#
_cell.length_a   1.000
_cell.length_b   1.000
_cell.length_c   1.000
_cell.angle_alpha   90.00
_cell.angle_beta   90.00
_cell.angle_gamma   90.00
#
_symmetry.space_group_name_H-M   'P 1'
#
loop_
_entity.id
_entity.type
_entity.pdbx_description
1 polymer ?
#
loop_
_entity_poly.entity_id
_entity_poly.type
_entity_poly.pdbx_seq_one_letter_code
_entity_poly.pdbx_strand_id
1 'polypeptide(L)'
;MTVLMFLLLVSPWQLWHTMKMQMLLCYLIKGTLLNGLSFIAYTYAGELPSCAFGLNSHGLAFTLNSVPPSESEIVAGGIGRNFISRDLLEAASIDDALCRIKSSEVSIGHSYNLIETRTRKISNVETASRNRVSVYEVGATPFFRANMYLHLQVDQVHDENSKTRQSKAAVLPKRSKEDFLSLLGDTDDPKYPIYMIGPLLYTLCTAVIDLDEQTLSIVEGNPRKGEISHIFSLCSKDFKMP
;
A
#
# COMPACT_ATOMS: atom_id res chain seq x y z
N MET A 1 -17.75 -1.89 9.44
CA MET A 1 -16.76 -2.83 8.89
C MET A 1 -15.75 -2.00 8.13
N THR A 2 -14.56 -1.82 8.69
CA THR A 2 -13.53 -0.97 8.09
C THR A 2 -12.41 -1.88 7.62
N VAL A 3 -12.62 -2.46 6.44
CA VAL A 3 -11.63 -3.30 5.76
C VAL A 3 -10.95 -2.42 4.74
N LEU A 4 -9.66 -2.12 4.94
CA LEU A 4 -8.85 -1.48 3.91
C LEU A 4 -8.08 -2.57 3.18
N MET A 5 -8.30 -2.65 1.88
CA MET A 5 -7.70 -3.64 1.02
C MET A 5 -6.86 -2.96 -0.05
N PHE A 6 -5.66 -3.50 -0.25
CA PHE A 6 -4.65 -2.92 -1.12
C PHE A 6 -4.21 -3.92 -2.18
N LEU A 7 -3.96 -3.39 -3.37
CA LEU A 7 -3.48 -4.14 -4.52
C LEU A 7 -2.11 -3.62 -4.94
N LEU A 8 -1.12 -4.51 -4.95
CA LEU A 8 0.24 -4.19 -5.38
C LEU A 8 0.40 -4.48 -6.88
N LEU A 9 0.79 -3.48 -7.67
CA LEU A 9 1.07 -3.62 -9.10
C LEU A 9 2.55 -3.35 -9.40
N VAL A 10 3.22 -4.26 -10.11
CA VAL A 10 4.62 -4.07 -10.56
C VAL A 10 4.71 -3.99 -12.07
N SER A 11 5.55 -3.07 -12.57
CA SER A 11 5.82 -2.92 -14.00
C SER A 11 7.01 -3.75 -14.49
N PRO A 12 6.96 -4.30 -15.72
CA PRO A 12 8.06 -5.04 -16.35
C PRO A 12 9.33 -4.19 -16.52
N TRP A 13 9.21 -2.87 -16.64
CA TRP A 13 10.36 -1.98 -16.88
C TRP A 13 11.32 -1.90 -15.68
N GLN A 14 10.92 -2.37 -14.50
CA GLN A 14 11.80 -2.51 -13.33
C GLN A 14 12.53 -3.86 -13.27
N LEU A 15 12.29 -4.80 -14.20
CA LEU A 15 12.74 -6.20 -14.05
C LEU A 15 13.16 -6.82 -15.40
N TRP A 16 14.46 -7.09 -15.55
CA TRP A 16 14.96 -7.94 -16.64
C TRP A 16 14.59 -9.42 -16.39
N HIS A 17 13.88 -10.02 -17.36
CA HIS A 17 13.67 -11.46 -17.62
C HIS A 17 12.60 -12.26 -16.82
N THR A 18 11.63 -12.79 -17.61
CA THR A 18 10.66 -13.91 -17.42
C THR A 18 9.99 -14.17 -16.06
N MET A 19 8.65 -14.31 -16.08
CA MET A 19 7.71 -14.51 -14.95
C MET A 19 8.12 -15.54 -13.87
N LYS A 20 8.92 -16.58 -14.19
CA LYS A 20 9.44 -17.52 -13.17
C LYS A 20 10.39 -16.85 -12.17
N MET A 21 11.03 -15.74 -12.55
CA MET A 21 11.92 -14.96 -11.70
C MET A 21 11.18 -13.94 -10.82
N GLN A 22 9.91 -13.65 -11.12
CA GLN A 22 9.12 -12.58 -10.51
C GLN A 22 8.52 -12.97 -9.14
N MET A 23 8.24 -14.26 -8.92
CA MET A 23 7.91 -14.80 -7.59
C MET A 23 9.16 -14.99 -6.70
N LEU A 24 10.38 -14.89 -7.24
CA LEU A 24 11.64 -15.13 -6.52
C LEU A 24 12.23 -13.88 -5.85
N LEU A 25 11.59 -12.71 -6.00
CA LEU A 25 12.17 -11.43 -5.57
C LEU A 25 11.27 -10.64 -4.61
N CYS A 26 10.22 -11.24 -4.05
CA CYS A 26 9.41 -10.62 -3.00
C CYS A 26 9.40 -11.50 -1.76
N TYR A 27 9.51 -10.89 -0.58
CA TYR A 27 9.51 -11.62 0.68
C TYR A 27 8.85 -10.81 1.80
N LEU A 28 8.44 -11.52 2.85
CA LEU A 28 8.01 -10.93 4.10
C LEU A 28 9.19 -10.89 5.06
N ILE A 29 9.53 -9.70 5.55
CA ILE A 29 10.49 -9.53 6.63
C ILE A 29 9.73 -9.36 7.93
N LYS A 30 10.09 -10.18 8.92
CA LYS A 30 9.84 -9.86 10.33
C LYS A 30 11.10 -9.28 10.94
N GLY A 31 11.07 -8.01 11.33
CA GLY A 31 12.16 -7.35 12.03
C GLY A 31 11.86 -7.21 13.51
N THR A 32 12.88 -7.35 14.37
CA THR A 32 12.81 -6.93 15.78
C THR A 32 14.01 -6.05 16.08
N LEU A 33 13.75 -4.84 16.57
CA LEU A 33 14.74 -3.83 16.89
C LEU A 33 15.24 -3.99 18.32
N LEU A 34 16.39 -3.37 18.63
CA LEU A 34 17.01 -3.44 19.96
C LEU A 34 16.13 -2.88 21.09
N ASN A 35 15.23 -1.95 20.77
CA ASN A 35 14.26 -1.40 21.72
C ASN A 35 13.01 -2.30 21.91
N GLY A 36 12.98 -3.49 21.29
CA GLY A 36 11.88 -4.45 21.38
C GLY A 36 10.72 -4.21 20.41
N LEU A 37 10.74 -3.12 19.62
CA LEU A 37 9.78 -2.90 18.55
C LEU A 37 9.95 -3.98 17.48
N SER A 38 8.86 -4.60 17.07
CA SER A 38 8.86 -5.54 15.95
C SER A 38 7.97 -5.06 14.82
N PHE A 39 8.24 -5.53 13.60
CA PHE A 39 7.42 -5.22 12.43
C PHE A 39 7.37 -6.40 11.45
N ILE A 40 6.33 -6.43 10.62
CA ILE A 40 6.24 -7.20 9.38
C ILE A 40 6.20 -6.24 8.21
N ALA A 41 6.95 -6.53 7.15
CA ALA A 41 6.96 -5.73 5.93
C ALA A 41 7.06 -6.61 4.68
N TYR A 42 6.23 -6.31 3.68
CA TYR A 42 6.40 -6.88 2.34
C TYR A 42 7.44 -6.08 1.56
N THR A 43 8.43 -6.78 1.04
CA THR A 43 9.68 -6.16 0.57
C THR A 43 10.16 -6.82 -0.72
N TYR A 44 10.65 -6.01 -1.65
CA TYR A 44 11.34 -6.48 -2.84
C TYR A 44 12.81 -6.76 -2.53
N ALA A 45 13.36 -7.77 -3.19
CA ALA A 45 14.76 -8.13 -3.07
C ALA A 45 15.66 -6.95 -3.43
N GLY A 46 16.57 -6.61 -2.51
CA GLY A 46 17.49 -5.48 -2.65
C GLY A 46 16.94 -4.13 -2.16
N GLU A 47 15.67 -4.06 -1.74
CA GLU A 47 15.10 -2.85 -1.15
C GLU A 47 15.12 -2.88 0.40
N LEU A 48 15.08 -1.69 1.01
CA LEU A 48 14.83 -1.57 2.45
C LEU A 48 13.44 -2.11 2.80
N PRO A 49 13.25 -2.66 4.01
CA PRO A 49 11.96 -3.14 4.45
C PRO A 49 10.84 -2.11 4.28
N SER A 50 9.79 -2.64 3.64
CA SER A 50 8.61 -2.03 3.03
C SER A 50 8.82 -1.30 1.71
N CYS A 51 8.22 -1.87 0.67
CA CYS A 51 8.00 -1.24 -0.63
C CYS A 51 6.50 -1.15 -1.00
N ALA A 52 5.61 -1.69 -0.15
CA ALA A 52 4.19 -1.89 -0.45
C ALA A 52 3.30 -1.71 0.78
N PHE A 53 3.51 -2.54 1.80
CA PHE A 53 2.75 -2.48 3.05
C PHE A 53 3.59 -2.94 4.23
N GLY A 54 3.13 -2.61 5.44
CA GLY A 54 3.79 -2.97 6.68
C GLY A 54 2.88 -2.83 7.89
N LEU A 55 3.32 -3.42 8.99
CA LEU A 55 2.67 -3.41 10.30
C LEU A 55 3.74 -3.48 11.38
N ASN A 56 3.56 -2.76 12.49
CA ASN A 56 4.44 -2.82 13.64
C ASN A 56 3.74 -3.12 14.97
N SER A 57 4.53 -3.44 15.99
CA SER A 57 4.02 -3.84 17.31
C SER A 57 3.41 -2.69 18.13
N HIS A 58 3.49 -1.44 17.65
CA HIS A 58 2.72 -0.33 18.21
C HIS A 58 1.25 -0.37 17.76
N GLY A 59 0.92 -1.18 16.75
CA GLY A 59 -0.42 -1.22 16.16
C GLY A 59 -0.59 -0.18 15.06
N LEU A 60 0.50 0.24 14.42
CA LEU A 60 0.43 1.00 13.18
C LEU A 60 0.66 0.06 12.00
N ALA A 61 -0.26 0.11 11.03
CA ALA A 61 -0.10 -0.52 9.73
C ALA A 61 -0.19 0.53 8.64
N PHE A 62 0.36 0.23 7.47
CA PHE A 62 0.22 1.08 6.31
C PHE A 62 0.27 0.30 5.00
N THR A 63 -0.32 0.91 3.97
CA THR A 63 -0.14 0.54 2.57
C THR A 63 0.28 1.77 1.77
N LEU A 64 0.94 1.59 0.63
CA LEU A 64 1.41 2.72 -0.16
C LEU A 64 1.26 2.53 -1.66
N ASN A 65 0.91 3.61 -2.36
CA ASN A 65 0.85 3.70 -3.81
C ASN A 65 1.83 4.77 -4.29
N SER A 66 2.57 4.48 -5.36
CA SER A 66 3.18 5.53 -6.15
C SER A 66 2.08 6.40 -6.78
N VAL A 67 2.22 7.71 -6.67
CA VAL A 67 1.34 8.70 -7.32
C VAL A 67 2.23 9.68 -8.09
N PRO A 68 2.43 9.46 -9.39
CA PRO A 68 3.46 10.16 -10.15
C PRO A 68 3.06 11.62 -10.43
N PRO A 69 3.77 12.62 -9.86
CA PRO A 69 3.60 14.00 -10.27
C PRO A 69 4.21 14.21 -11.67
N SER A 70 3.87 15.28 -12.37
CA SER A 70 4.52 15.66 -13.63
C SER A 70 5.99 16.02 -13.39
N GLU A 71 6.82 16.01 -14.44
CA GLU A 71 8.27 16.25 -14.31
C GLU A 71 8.59 17.63 -13.70
N SER A 72 7.79 18.65 -14.01
CA SER A 72 7.94 20.02 -13.48
C SER A 72 7.69 20.14 -11.97
N GLU A 73 7.01 19.15 -11.39
CA GLU A 73 6.64 19.07 -9.99
C GLU A 73 7.69 18.34 -9.14
N ILE A 74 8.65 17.64 -9.78
CA ILE A 74 9.71 16.86 -9.13
C ILE A 74 10.92 17.75 -8.86
N VAL A 75 11.43 17.66 -7.63
CA VAL A 75 12.68 18.33 -7.23
C VAL A 75 13.69 17.28 -6.73
N ALA A 76 14.90 17.32 -7.29
CA ALA A 76 15.99 16.46 -6.87
C ALA A 76 16.51 16.86 -5.46
N GLY A 77 17.13 15.90 -4.76
CA GLY A 77 17.72 16.12 -3.44
C GLY A 77 16.84 15.68 -2.27
N GLY A 78 15.58 15.30 -2.52
CA GLY A 78 14.69 14.78 -1.50
C GLY A 78 14.94 13.31 -1.11
N ILE A 79 14.31 12.88 -0.02
CA ILE A 79 14.34 11.51 0.50
C ILE A 79 13.50 10.59 -0.39
N GLY A 80 14.10 9.47 -0.79
CA GLY A 80 13.43 8.43 -1.56
C GLY A 80 12.40 7.66 -0.73
N ARG A 81 11.30 7.27 -1.37
CA ARG A 81 10.16 6.58 -0.75
C ARG A 81 10.53 5.41 0.17
N ASN A 82 11.56 4.63 -0.20
CA ASN A 82 11.95 3.41 0.51
C ASN A 82 12.55 3.71 1.90
N PHE A 83 13.16 4.89 2.07
CA PHE A 83 13.62 5.33 3.39
C PHE A 83 12.43 5.74 4.26
N ILE A 84 11.44 6.41 3.67
CA ILE A 84 10.22 6.85 4.36
C ILE A 84 9.37 5.65 4.78
N SER A 85 9.07 4.73 3.86
CA SER A 85 8.30 3.51 4.17
C SER A 85 9.02 2.65 5.21
N ARG A 86 10.36 2.62 5.19
CA ARG A 86 11.14 1.96 6.23
C ARG A 86 11.00 2.65 7.58
N ASP A 87 11.10 3.97 7.62
CA ASP A 87 10.96 4.77 8.84
C ASP A 87 9.54 4.66 9.43
N LEU A 88 8.51 4.55 8.58
CA LEU A 88 7.12 4.32 9.00
C LEU A 88 6.91 3.01 9.76
N LEU A 89 7.75 1.99 9.54
CA LEU A 89 7.68 0.74 10.33
C LEU A 89 8.01 0.96 11.80
N GLU A 90 8.60 2.11 12.15
CA GLU A 90 8.98 2.45 13.53
C GLU A 90 8.04 3.47 14.19
N ALA A 91 7.03 3.95 13.46
CA ALA A 91 6.10 4.95 13.97
C ALA A 91 5.16 4.39 15.06
N ALA A 92 4.96 5.15 16.13
CA ALA A 92 4.17 4.74 17.29
C ALA A 92 2.66 5.01 17.15
N SER A 93 2.29 5.92 16.26
CA SER A 93 0.90 6.35 16.02
C SER A 93 0.77 6.97 14.63
N ILE A 94 -0.46 7.28 14.20
CA ILE A 94 -0.69 8.08 12.99
C ILE A 94 -0.01 9.45 13.09
N ASP A 95 -0.03 10.09 14.26
CA ASP A 95 0.59 11.41 14.44
C ASP A 95 2.13 11.34 14.31
N ASP A 96 2.76 10.31 14.87
CA ASP A 96 4.21 10.06 14.68
C ASP A 96 4.53 9.78 13.20
N ALA A 97 3.73 8.94 12.54
CA ALA A 97 3.87 8.68 11.10
C ALA A 97 3.74 9.95 10.25
N LEU A 98 2.78 10.84 10.58
CA LEU A 98 2.62 12.12 9.92
C LEU A 98 3.81 13.05 10.16
N CYS A 99 4.36 13.09 11.36
CA CYS A 99 5.57 13.85 11.67
C CYS A 99 6.76 13.35 10.83
N ARG A 100 6.98 12.04 10.76
CA ARG A 100 8.02 11.42 9.94
C ARG A 100 7.88 11.77 8.46
N ILE A 101 6.67 11.61 7.92
CA ILE A 101 6.37 11.97 6.52
C ILE A 101 6.62 13.45 6.25
N LYS A 102 6.14 14.36 7.12
CA LYS A 102 6.31 15.81 6.93
C LYS A 102 7.75 16.28 7.10
N SER A 103 8.52 15.61 7.96
CA SER A 103 9.95 15.87 8.16
C SER A 103 10.81 15.36 7.00
N SER A 104 10.29 14.40 6.24
CA SER A 104 10.93 13.88 5.06
C SER A 104 10.68 14.83 3.90
N GLU A 105 11.71 15.52 3.44
CA GLU A 105 11.64 16.28 2.20
C GLU A 105 11.53 15.29 1.03
N VAL A 106 10.33 14.82 0.69
CA VAL A 106 10.15 13.70 -0.25
C VAL A 106 10.62 14.08 -1.66
N SER A 107 11.34 13.18 -2.34
CA SER A 107 11.80 13.43 -3.72
C SER A 107 10.70 13.27 -4.76
N ILE A 108 9.82 12.29 -4.59
CA ILE A 108 8.75 11.95 -5.55
C ILE A 108 7.46 11.55 -4.85
N GLY A 109 6.35 11.77 -5.54
CA GLY A 109 5.00 11.60 -5.03
C GLY A 109 4.60 10.22 -4.57
N HIS A 110 4.04 10.14 -3.36
CA HIS A 110 3.51 8.91 -2.76
C HIS A 110 2.22 9.16 -1.99
N SER A 111 1.35 8.14 -2.01
CA SER A 111 0.16 8.06 -1.17
C SER A 111 0.32 6.95 -0.16
N TYR A 112 0.13 7.24 1.12
CA TYR A 112 0.16 6.29 2.22
C TYR A 112 -1.24 6.17 2.82
N ASN A 113 -1.76 4.95 2.97
CA ASN A 113 -2.87 4.72 3.87
C ASN A 113 -2.29 4.31 5.22
N LEU A 114 -2.40 5.19 6.21
CA LEU A 114 -2.01 4.92 7.60
C LEU A 114 -3.22 4.35 8.35
N ILE A 115 -2.99 3.28 9.10
CA ILE A 115 -4.03 2.55 9.82
C ILE A 115 -3.55 2.34 11.24
N GLU A 116 -4.25 2.94 12.21
CA GLU A 116 -4.00 2.71 13.63
C GLU A 116 -4.99 1.68 14.14
N THR A 117 -4.50 0.47 14.43
CA THR A 117 -5.36 -0.71 14.64
C THR A 117 -6.18 -0.63 15.93
N ARG A 118 -5.65 0.05 16.95
CA ARG A 118 -6.26 0.21 18.27
C ARG A 118 -7.43 1.20 18.27
N THR A 119 -7.22 2.36 17.66
CA THR A 119 -8.24 3.42 17.56
C THR A 119 -9.13 3.23 16.32
N ARG A 120 -8.73 2.32 15.42
CA ARG A 120 -9.37 2.04 14.13
C ARG A 120 -9.39 3.25 13.20
N LYS A 121 -8.53 4.23 13.46
CA LYS A 121 -8.39 5.42 12.63
C LYS A 121 -7.65 5.05 11.34
N ILE A 122 -8.16 5.56 10.23
CA ILE A 122 -7.51 5.43 8.92
C ILE A 122 -7.32 6.83 8.33
N SER A 123 -6.13 7.10 7.81
CA SER A 123 -5.81 8.36 7.14
C SER A 123 -5.04 8.09 5.87
N ASN A 124 -5.53 8.63 4.75
CA ASN A 124 -4.76 8.68 3.52
C ASN A 124 -3.90 9.95 3.50
N VAL A 125 -2.63 9.81 3.15
CA VAL A 125 -1.64 10.88 3.15
C VAL A 125 -1.00 10.92 1.79
N GLU A 126 -1.16 12.02 1.08
CA GLU A 126 -0.48 12.27 -0.19
C GLU A 126 0.68 13.23 0.02
N THR A 127 1.77 12.94 -0.66
CA THR A 127 3.01 13.70 -0.57
C THR A 127 3.51 14.05 -1.96
N ALA A 128 4.18 15.19 -2.10
CA ALA A 128 4.91 15.59 -3.29
C ALA A 128 6.13 16.42 -2.87
N SER A 129 7.07 16.63 -3.81
CA SER A 129 8.26 17.44 -3.57
C SER A 129 7.91 18.85 -3.04
N ARG A 130 8.90 19.51 -2.42
CA ARG A 130 8.73 20.83 -1.76
C ARG A 130 7.86 20.77 -0.51
N ASN A 131 7.97 19.70 0.28
CA ASN A 131 7.24 19.50 1.55
C ASN A 131 5.72 19.64 1.43
N ARG A 132 5.16 19.27 0.28
CA ARG A 132 3.72 19.31 0.05
C ARG A 132 3.10 18.02 0.56
N VAL A 133 2.19 18.16 1.51
CA VAL A 133 1.50 17.04 2.15
C VAL A 133 0.02 17.38 2.26
N SER A 134 -0.84 16.43 1.91
CA SER A 134 -2.28 16.50 2.16
C SER A 134 -2.69 15.27 2.94
N VAL A 135 -3.59 15.46 3.91
CA VAL A 135 -4.07 14.40 4.80
C VAL A 135 -5.59 14.34 4.69
N TYR A 136 -6.11 13.15 4.41
CA TYR A 136 -7.53 12.85 4.30
C TYR A 136 -7.90 11.75 5.30
N GLU A 137 -8.74 12.06 6.28
CA GLU A 137 -9.26 11.05 7.21
C GLU A 137 -10.35 10.22 6.54
N VAL A 138 -10.18 8.90 6.53
CA VAL A 138 -11.13 7.97 5.91
C VAL A 138 -12.24 7.68 6.91
N GLY A 139 -13.42 8.26 6.66
CA GLY A 139 -14.63 8.06 7.47
C GLY A 139 -15.45 6.84 7.07
N ALA A 140 -16.77 6.93 7.23
CA ALA A 140 -17.71 5.84 6.93
C ALA A 140 -17.81 5.51 5.43
N THR A 141 -17.47 6.45 4.56
CA THR A 141 -17.48 6.24 3.10
C THR A 141 -16.24 5.46 2.69
N PRO A 142 -16.39 4.31 2.01
CA PRO A 142 -15.28 3.55 1.46
C PRO A 142 -14.35 4.41 0.60
N PHE A 143 -13.04 4.27 0.83
CA PHE A 143 -12.01 4.97 0.07
C PHE A 143 -11.27 3.98 -0.85
N PHE A 144 -11.14 4.34 -2.12
CA PHE A 144 -10.38 3.58 -3.11
C PHE A 144 -9.47 4.50 -3.89
N ARG A 145 -8.26 4.01 -4.19
CA ARG A 145 -7.24 4.74 -4.91
C ARG A 145 -6.42 3.82 -5.81
N ALA A 146 -6.30 4.21 -7.07
CA ALA A 146 -5.28 3.74 -8.01
C ALA A 146 -3.99 4.57 -7.89
N ASN A 147 -3.14 4.62 -8.92
CA ASN A 147 -1.86 5.34 -8.86
C ASN A 147 -1.98 6.80 -9.31
N MET A 148 -2.85 7.57 -8.66
CA MET A 148 -3.07 8.99 -8.94
C MET A 148 -3.35 9.80 -7.69
N TYR A 149 -3.09 11.11 -7.72
CA TYR A 149 -3.52 12.04 -6.68
C TYR A 149 -5.03 12.30 -6.74
N LEU A 150 -5.65 12.41 -5.56
CA LEU A 150 -7.08 12.61 -5.34
C LEU A 150 -7.38 13.87 -4.52
N HIS A 151 -6.50 14.32 -3.60
CA HIS A 151 -6.80 15.47 -2.72
C HIS A 151 -5.69 16.52 -2.61
N LEU A 152 -4.43 16.16 -2.82
CA LEU A 152 -3.29 17.05 -2.97
C LEU A 152 -3.30 17.58 -4.41
N GLN A 153 -3.34 18.90 -4.52
CA GLN A 153 -3.31 19.57 -5.82
C GLN A 153 -1.86 19.63 -6.33
N VAL A 154 -1.55 18.73 -7.26
CA VAL A 154 -0.25 18.63 -7.95
C VAL A 154 -0.55 18.34 -9.41
N ASP A 155 0.19 18.98 -10.32
CA ASP A 155 0.16 18.55 -11.71
C ASP A 155 0.72 17.12 -11.81
N GLN A 156 -0.04 16.19 -12.40
CA GLN A 156 0.24 14.77 -12.27
C GLN A 156 0.24 14.06 -13.61
N VAL A 157 0.99 12.95 -13.69
CA VAL A 157 0.97 12.11 -14.87
C VAL A 157 -0.41 11.47 -15.01
N HIS A 158 -1.05 11.73 -16.13
CA HIS A 158 -2.36 11.20 -16.47
C HIS A 158 -2.27 9.79 -17.05
N ASP A 159 -1.98 8.81 -16.20
CA ASP A 159 -1.91 7.39 -16.57
C ASP A 159 -3.31 6.79 -16.81
N GLU A 160 -3.55 6.34 -18.03
CA GLU A 160 -4.84 5.76 -18.45
C GLU A 160 -5.20 4.51 -17.65
N ASN A 161 -4.23 3.66 -17.31
CA ASN A 161 -4.47 2.48 -16.49
C ASN A 161 -5.05 2.86 -15.11
N SER A 162 -4.43 3.82 -14.45
CA SER A 162 -4.90 4.32 -13.16
C SER A 162 -6.29 4.93 -13.25
N LYS A 163 -6.59 5.71 -14.29
CA LYS A 163 -7.93 6.29 -14.53
C LYS A 163 -8.98 5.21 -14.77
N THR A 164 -8.68 4.20 -15.59
CA THR A 164 -9.59 3.09 -15.85
C THR A 164 -9.91 2.33 -14.56
N ARG A 165 -8.89 1.95 -13.77
CA ARG A 165 -9.09 1.24 -12.50
C ARG A 165 -9.85 2.09 -11.48
N GLN A 166 -9.56 3.39 -11.39
CA GLN A 166 -10.28 4.31 -10.50
C GLN A 166 -11.76 4.41 -10.88
N SER A 167 -12.06 4.52 -12.19
CA SER A 167 -13.42 4.64 -12.70
C SER A 167 -14.20 3.34 -12.53
N LYS A 168 -13.57 2.19 -12.81
CA LYS A 168 -14.15 0.86 -12.56
C LYS A 168 -14.44 0.67 -11.08
N ALA A 169 -13.49 1.01 -10.21
CA ALA A 169 -13.70 0.92 -8.77
C ALA A 169 -14.84 1.83 -8.31
N ALA A 170 -15.04 3.02 -8.89
CA ALA A 170 -16.11 3.94 -8.49
C ALA A 170 -17.53 3.32 -8.61
N VAL A 171 -17.75 2.44 -9.59
CA VAL A 171 -19.07 1.81 -9.82
C VAL A 171 -19.24 0.46 -9.13
N LEU A 172 -18.16 -0.17 -8.66
CA LEU A 172 -18.22 -1.47 -8.00
C LEU A 172 -18.66 -1.37 -6.53
N PRO A 173 -19.39 -2.36 -5.98
CA PRO A 173 -19.76 -2.41 -4.57
C PRO A 173 -18.54 -2.38 -3.63
N LYS A 174 -18.71 -1.78 -2.44
CA LYS A 174 -17.69 -1.65 -1.37
C LYS A 174 -18.33 -1.65 0.01
N ARG A 175 -19.36 -2.48 0.20
CA ARG A 175 -20.14 -2.54 1.45
C ARG A 175 -19.64 -3.65 2.37
N SER A 176 -19.00 -4.67 1.79
CA SER A 176 -18.42 -5.77 2.55
C SER A 176 -16.95 -6.09 2.26
N LYS A 177 -16.36 -6.97 3.09
CA LYS A 177 -15.02 -7.54 2.84
C LYS A 177 -15.01 -8.30 1.51
N GLU A 178 -16.07 -9.05 1.24
CA GLU A 178 -16.28 -9.81 0.00
C GLU A 178 -16.43 -8.86 -1.19
N ASP A 179 -17.14 -7.73 -1.03
CA ASP A 179 -17.23 -6.70 -2.06
C ASP A 179 -15.83 -6.17 -2.42
N PHE A 180 -14.99 -5.86 -1.42
CA PHE A 180 -13.63 -5.39 -1.68
C PHE A 180 -12.72 -6.47 -2.29
N LEU A 181 -12.80 -7.72 -1.84
CA LEU A 181 -12.10 -8.86 -2.46
C LEU A 181 -12.53 -9.05 -3.92
N SER A 182 -13.84 -8.93 -4.20
CA SER A 182 -14.38 -9.02 -5.55
C SER A 182 -13.94 -7.86 -6.44
N LEU A 183 -13.92 -6.64 -5.90
CA LEU A 183 -13.41 -5.44 -6.57
C LEU A 183 -11.93 -5.57 -6.89
N LEU A 184 -11.10 -5.98 -5.94
CA LEU A 184 -9.67 -6.16 -6.16
C LEU A 184 -9.33 -7.32 -7.08
N GLY A 185 -10.24 -8.27 -7.22
CA GLY A 185 -10.13 -9.40 -8.15
C GLY A 185 -10.76 -9.13 -9.52
N ASP A 186 -11.17 -7.90 -9.81
CA ASP A 186 -11.83 -7.53 -11.07
C ASP A 186 -10.90 -7.63 -12.28
N THR A 187 -11.33 -8.42 -13.27
CA THR A 187 -10.61 -8.69 -14.52
C THR A 187 -11.43 -8.27 -15.74
N ASP A 188 -12.41 -7.39 -15.56
CA ASP A 188 -13.41 -7.11 -16.59
C ASP A 188 -12.87 -6.24 -17.72
N ASP A 189 -12.00 -5.27 -17.39
CA ASP A 189 -11.35 -4.46 -18.42
C ASP A 189 -10.28 -5.29 -19.13
N PRO A 190 -10.31 -5.40 -20.47
CA PRO A 190 -9.38 -6.26 -21.21
C PRO A 190 -7.94 -5.74 -21.23
N LYS A 191 -7.71 -4.46 -20.91
CA LYS A 191 -6.39 -3.82 -20.99
C LYS A 191 -5.86 -3.41 -19.62
N TYR A 192 -6.71 -2.82 -18.79
CA TYR A 192 -6.38 -2.27 -17.48
C TYR A 192 -7.35 -2.78 -16.40
N PRO A 193 -7.46 -4.11 -16.21
CA PRO A 193 -8.25 -4.66 -15.12
C PRO A 193 -7.72 -4.16 -13.78
N ILE A 194 -8.54 -4.22 -12.72
CA ILE A 194 -8.03 -3.94 -11.37
C ILE A 194 -7.01 -5.03 -11.02
N TYR A 195 -7.37 -6.30 -11.16
CA TYR A 195 -6.45 -7.43 -10.99
C TYR A 195 -5.62 -7.66 -12.27
N MET A 196 -4.37 -7.21 -12.26
CA MET A 196 -3.49 -7.28 -13.43
C MET A 196 -2.83 -8.66 -13.56
N ILE A 197 -2.94 -9.28 -14.74
CA ILE A 197 -2.41 -10.63 -15.04
C ILE A 197 -1.22 -10.57 -16.03
N GLY A 198 -0.80 -9.36 -16.41
CA GLY A 198 0.28 -9.14 -17.37
C GLY A 198 -0.17 -9.16 -18.84
N PRO A 199 0.78 -8.95 -19.77
CA PRO A 199 2.21 -8.75 -19.51
C PRO A 199 2.55 -7.32 -19.04
N LEU A 200 1.62 -6.36 -19.10
CA LEU A 200 1.90 -4.96 -18.81
C LEU A 200 2.20 -4.68 -17.34
N LEU A 201 1.45 -5.26 -16.41
CA LEU A 201 1.69 -5.22 -14.96
C LEU A 201 1.21 -6.54 -14.37
N TYR A 202 1.70 -6.91 -13.19
CA TYR A 202 1.19 -8.05 -12.44
C TYR A 202 0.73 -7.61 -11.05
N THR A 203 -0.43 -8.10 -10.63
CA THR A 203 -0.80 -8.14 -9.22
C THR A 203 -0.01 -9.25 -8.55
N LEU A 204 0.83 -8.91 -7.58
CA LEU A 204 1.67 -9.91 -6.88
C LEU A 204 0.93 -10.58 -5.72
N CYS A 205 0.23 -9.80 -4.92
CA CYS A 205 -0.60 -10.27 -3.82
C CYS A 205 -1.65 -9.22 -3.45
N THR A 206 -2.63 -9.63 -2.65
CA THR A 206 -3.57 -8.74 -1.99
C THR A 206 -3.34 -8.79 -0.49
N ALA A 207 -3.12 -7.63 0.14
CA ALA A 207 -3.04 -7.51 1.59
C ALA A 207 -4.38 -7.03 2.15
N VAL A 208 -4.87 -7.72 3.17
CA VAL A 208 -6.12 -7.41 3.86
C VAL A 208 -5.80 -7.11 5.32
N ILE A 209 -5.97 -5.85 5.72
CA ILE A 209 -5.87 -5.46 7.13
C ILE A 209 -7.30 -5.41 7.67
N ASP A 210 -7.63 -6.42 8.45
CA ASP A 210 -8.95 -6.61 9.04
C ASP A 210 -8.93 -6.09 10.49
N LEU A 211 -9.56 -4.93 10.70
CA LEU A 211 -9.62 -4.28 12.02
C LEU A 211 -10.62 -4.95 12.96
N ASP A 212 -11.57 -5.72 12.43
CA ASP A 212 -12.56 -6.45 13.23
C ASP A 212 -11.92 -7.75 13.74
N GLU A 213 -11.29 -8.52 12.85
CA GLU A 213 -10.56 -9.75 13.19
C GLU A 213 -9.17 -9.50 13.78
N GLN A 214 -8.69 -8.25 13.77
CA GLN A 214 -7.33 -7.87 14.17
C GLN A 214 -6.26 -8.70 13.46
N THR A 215 -6.35 -8.80 12.14
CA THR A 215 -5.39 -9.56 11.31
C THR A 215 -4.85 -8.78 10.11
N LEU A 216 -3.65 -9.14 9.70
CA LEU A 216 -3.12 -8.90 8.35
C LEU A 216 -3.09 -10.23 7.62
N SER A 217 -3.93 -10.39 6.60
CA SER A 217 -3.92 -11.56 5.70
C SER A 217 -3.30 -11.20 4.36
N ILE A 218 -2.54 -12.13 3.80
CA ILE A 218 -1.99 -12.04 2.45
C ILE A 218 -2.66 -13.11 1.61
N VAL A 219 -3.24 -12.69 0.49
CA VAL A 219 -3.91 -13.53 -0.48
C VAL A 219 -3.05 -13.58 -1.74
N GLU A 220 -2.65 -14.77 -2.12
CA GLU A 220 -1.91 -15.02 -3.36
C GLU A 220 -2.89 -15.38 -4.48
N GLY A 221 -2.57 -14.92 -5.70
CA GLY A 221 -3.49 -15.03 -6.82
C GLY A 221 -4.69 -14.10 -6.71
N ASN A 222 -5.76 -14.42 -7.45
CA ASN A 222 -6.93 -13.55 -7.53
C ASN A 222 -7.73 -13.59 -6.22
N PRO A 223 -7.95 -12.45 -5.54
CA PRO A 223 -8.60 -12.40 -4.25
C PRO A 223 -10.06 -12.88 -4.25
N ARG A 224 -10.72 -12.98 -5.41
CA ARG A 224 -12.04 -13.63 -5.55
C ARG A 224 -12.04 -15.10 -5.11
N LYS A 225 -10.89 -15.78 -5.14
CA LYS A 225 -10.76 -17.18 -4.72
C LYS A 225 -10.63 -17.33 -3.20
N GLY A 226 -10.21 -16.27 -2.49
CA GLY A 226 -10.07 -16.28 -1.04
C GLY A 226 -8.93 -17.15 -0.49
N GLU A 227 -7.95 -17.54 -1.32
CA GLU A 227 -6.82 -18.39 -0.91
C GLU A 227 -5.78 -17.58 -0.11
N ILE A 228 -5.88 -17.61 1.22
CA ILE A 228 -4.94 -16.92 2.11
C ILE A 228 -3.64 -17.72 2.19
N SER A 229 -2.50 -17.08 1.86
CA SER A 229 -1.17 -17.68 2.00
C SER A 229 -0.55 -17.43 3.39
N HIS A 230 -0.77 -16.25 3.96
CA HIS A 230 -0.27 -15.91 5.30
C HIS A 230 -1.29 -15.11 6.11
N ILE A 231 -1.25 -15.27 7.43
CA ILE A 231 -2.05 -14.50 8.37
C ILE A 231 -1.22 -14.10 9.59
N PHE A 232 -1.33 -12.84 10.00
CA PHE A 232 -0.63 -12.27 11.15
C PHE A 232 -1.61 -11.57 12.07
N SER A 233 -1.43 -11.70 13.39
CA SER A 233 -2.22 -10.96 14.37
C SER A 233 -1.70 -9.53 14.52
N LEU A 234 -2.60 -8.54 14.51
CA LEU A 234 -2.28 -7.13 14.77
C LEU A 234 -2.05 -6.84 16.26
N CYS A 235 -2.51 -7.72 17.16
CA CYS A 235 -2.43 -7.55 18.61
C CYS A 235 -1.22 -8.22 19.26
N SER A 236 -0.48 -9.06 18.53
CA SER A 236 0.64 -9.79 19.11
C SER A 236 1.90 -8.92 19.14
N LYS A 237 2.52 -8.80 20.32
CA LYS A 237 3.89 -8.26 20.44
C LYS A 237 4.91 -9.13 19.68
N ASP A 238 4.60 -10.42 19.58
CA ASP A 238 5.38 -11.41 18.88
C ASP A 238 4.62 -11.78 17.61
N PHE A 239 4.85 -11.10 16.49
CA PHE A 239 4.31 -11.52 15.20
C PHE A 239 4.74 -12.96 14.91
N LYS A 240 3.95 -13.97 15.27
CA LYS A 240 4.30 -15.38 15.01
C LYS A 240 4.07 -15.61 13.53
N MET A 241 5.14 -15.89 12.78
CA MET A 241 5.03 -16.43 11.43
C MET A 241 4.63 -17.91 11.60
N PRO A 242 3.64 -18.43 10.84
CA PRO A 242 3.41 -19.85 10.75
C PRO A 242 4.61 -20.59 10.15
#